data_AF-A0AAW0SFB5-F1
#
_entry.id   AF-A0AAW0SFB5-F1
#
_cell.length_a   1.000
_cell.length_b   1.000
_cell.length_c   1.000
_cell.angle_alpha   90.00
_cell.angle_beta   90.00
_cell.angle_gamma   90.00
#
_symmetry.space_group_name_H-M   'P 1'
#
loop_
_entity.id
_entity.type
_entity.pdbx_description
1 polymer ?
#
loop_
_entity_poly.entity_id
_entity_poly.type
_entity_poly.pdbx_seq_one_letter_code
_entity_poly.pdbx_strand_id
1 'polypeptide(L)' 'MPGLNLTGRLSFETVLLHGLLGDGGGHKTSKSWGSVIDPLDVVSGASLEVLCERVEGTLNAEEVLACLV' A
#
# COMPACT_ATOMS: atom_id res chain seq x y z
N MET A 1 -19.38 -10.74 16.26
CA MET A 1 -18.02 -10.15 16.37
C MET A 1 -17.26 -10.84 17.51
N PRO A 2 -16.04 -11.37 17.29
CA PRO A 2 -15.33 -12.20 18.27
C PRO A 2 -15.10 -11.51 19.63
N GLY A 3 -14.72 -10.23 19.65
CA GLY A 3 -14.54 -9.48 20.91
C GLY A 3 -15.79 -9.49 21.77
N LEU A 4 -16.95 -9.14 21.20
CA LEU A 4 -18.22 -9.12 21.93
C LEU A 4 -18.66 -10.53 22.36
N ASN A 5 -18.50 -11.53 21.49
CA ASN A 5 -18.91 -12.91 21.77
C ASN A 5 -18.06 -13.61 22.83
N LEU A 6 -16.76 -13.32 22.90
CA LEU A 6 -15.82 -14.03 23.79
C LEU A 6 -15.52 -13.25 25.07
N THR A 7 -15.59 -11.92 25.03
CA THR A 7 -15.14 -11.07 26.14
C THR A 7 -16.22 -10.11 26.65
N GLY A 8 -17.39 -10.04 26.00
CA GLY A 8 -18.46 -9.13 26.38
C GLY A 8 -18.16 -7.64 26.15
N ARG A 9 -17.04 -7.31 25.50
CA ARG A 9 -16.59 -5.94 25.23
C ARG A 9 -16.09 -5.76 23.80
N LEU A 10 -16.09 -4.52 23.32
CA LEU A 10 -15.48 -4.16 22.04
C LEU A 10 -13.96 -4.36 22.09
N SER A 11 -13.36 -4.74 20.96
CA SER A 11 -11.92 -5.01 20.86
C SER A 11 -11.05 -3.76 20.94
N PHE A 12 -11.62 -2.59 20.62
CA PHE A 12 -10.95 -1.29 20.59
C PHE A 12 -11.97 -0.18 20.82
N GLU A 13 -11.52 0.91 21.46
CA GLU A 13 -12.35 2.11 21.71
C GLU A 13 -12.35 3.07 20.53
N THR A 14 -11.24 3.14 19.79
CA THR A 14 -11.09 4.00 18.61
C THR A 14 -10.39 3.23 17.50
N VAL A 15 -10.89 3.37 16.28
CA VAL A 15 -10.29 2.81 15.08
C VAL A 15 -9.81 3.97 14.21
N LEU A 16 -8.49 4.11 14.06
CA LEU A 16 -7.90 5.04 13.12
C LEU A 16 -7.75 4.35 11.76
N LEU A 17 -8.43 4.88 10.76
CA LEU A 17 -8.31 4.42 9.37
C LEU A 17 -7.44 5.40 8.60
N HIS A 18 -6.43 4.88 7.91
CA HIS A 18 -5.64 5.66 6.96
C HIS A 18 -6.11 5.37 5.53
N GLY A 19 -5.84 6.34 4.64
CA GLY A 19 -6.08 6.18 3.21
C GLY A 19 -5.23 5.06 2.61
N LEU A 20 -5.64 4.61 1.44
CA LEU A 20 -4.87 3.65 0.66
C LEU A 20 -4.14 4.40 -0.44
N LEU A 21 -2.91 3.99 -0.71
CA LEU A 21 -2.18 4.46 -1.89
C LEU A 21 -2.83 3.84 -3.13
N GLY A 22 -2.90 4.62 -4.20
CA GLY A 22 -3.48 4.20 -5.46
C GLY A 22 -2.91 5.00 -6.62
N ASP A 23 -3.18 4.50 -7.83
CA ASP A 23 -2.83 5.18 -9.07
C ASP A 23 -3.79 6.36 -9.35
N GLY A 24 -3.46 7.18 -10.35
CA GLY A 24 -4.33 8.27 -10.81
C GLY A 24 -5.65 7.78 -11.43
N GLY A 25 -5.74 6.49 -11.78
CA GLY A 25 -6.92 5.81 -12.32
C GLY A 25 -7.90 5.29 -11.26
N GLY A 26 -7.57 5.40 -9.97
CA GLY A 26 -8.39 4.94 -8.86
C GLY A 26 -8.19 3.46 -8.48
N HIS A 27 -7.18 2.79 -9.04
CA HIS A 27 -6.78 1.45 -8.60
C HIS A 27 -5.94 1.55 -7.34
N LYS A 28 -6.37 0.83 -6.31
CA LYS A 28 -5.60 0.62 -5.08
C LYS A 28 -4.31 -0.14 -5.37
N THR A 29 -3.20 0.22 -4.70
CA THR A 29 -2.01 -0.62 -4.68
C THR A 29 -2.32 -2.03 -4.15
N SER A 30 -2.04 -3.06 -4.95
CA SER A 30 -2.40 -4.43 -4.59
C SER A 30 -1.54 -5.48 -5.28
N LYS A 31 -1.27 -6.58 -4.55
CA LYS A 31 -0.49 -7.73 -5.05
C LYS A 31 -1.14 -8.39 -6.27
N SER A 32 -2.46 -8.44 -6.33
CA SER A 32 -3.19 -9.07 -7.44
C SER A 32 -3.19 -8.23 -8.71
N TRP A 33 -3.07 -6.90 -8.59
CA TRP A 33 -3.01 -6.00 -9.73
C TRP A 33 -1.58 -5.73 -10.20
N GLY A 34 -0.58 -5.97 -9.34
CA GLY A 34 0.85 -5.86 -9.69
C GLY A 34 1.52 -4.55 -9.31
N SER A 35 0.80 -3.61 -8.68
CA SER A 35 1.30 -2.28 -8.28
C SER A 35 1.96 -2.24 -6.90
N VAL A 36 2.74 -3.28 -6.58
CA VAL A 36 3.39 -3.36 -5.27
C VAL A 36 4.85 -2.95 -5.40
N ILE A 37 5.21 -1.90 -4.68
CA ILE A 37 6.60 -1.52 -4.42
C ILE A 37 7.05 -2.26 -3.16
N ASP A 38 8.20 -2.93 -3.23
CA ASP A 38 8.77 -3.57 -2.04
C ASP A 38 9.38 -2.49 -1.13
N PRO A 39 8.91 -2.34 0.12
CA PRO A 39 9.48 -1.37 1.05
C PRO A 39 10.97 -1.62 1.34
N LEU A 40 11.47 -2.85 1.15
CA LEU A 40 12.90 -3.14 1.30
C LEU A 40 13.74 -2.52 0.18
N ASP A 41 13.22 -2.46 -1.05
CA ASP A 41 13.89 -1.79 -2.16
C ASP A 41 14.00 -0.28 -1.88
N VAL A 42 12.98 0.31 -1.26
CA VAL A 42 13.00 1.72 -0.84
C VAL A 42 14.03 1.96 0.27
N VAL A 43 14.02 1.13 1.32
CA VAL A 43 14.94 1.28 2.46
C VAL A 43 16.40 1.03 2.07
N SER A 44 16.64 0.12 1.11
CA SER A 44 17.98 -0.16 0.59
C SER A 44 18.48 0.89 -0.41
N GLY A 45 17.64 1.84 -0.80
CA GLY A 45 18.00 2.92 -1.72
C GLY A 45 18.04 2.48 -3.19
N ALA A 46 17.15 1.57 -3.60
CA ALA A 46 16.97 1.23 -5.01
C ALA A 46 16.67 2.49 -5.84
N SER A 47 17.18 2.53 -7.07
CA SER A 47 16.96 3.67 -7.95
C SER A 47 15.51 3.70 -8.46
N LEU A 48 15.04 4.87 -8.89
CA LEU A 48 13.69 5.02 -9.41
C LEU A 48 13.44 4.12 -10.62
N GLU A 49 14.46 3.91 -11.46
CA GLU A 49 14.38 3.02 -12.61
C GLU A 49 14.07 1.58 -12.19
N VAL A 50 14.78 1.08 -11.15
CA VAL A 50 14.56 -0.27 -10.62
C VAL A 50 13.15 -0.40 -10.03
N LEU A 51 12.68 0.61 -9.31
CA LEU A 51 11.33 0.60 -8.74
C LEU A 51 10.26 0.61 -9.84
N CYS A 52 10.44 1.39 -10.89
CA CYS A 52 9.54 1.44 -12.05
C CYS A 52 9.50 0.11 -12.81
N GLU A 53 10.64 -0.57 -12.99
CA GLU A 53 10.69 -1.90 -13.62
C GLU A 53 9.85 -2.94 -12.84
N ARG A 54 9.78 -2.83 -11.51
CA ARG A 54 9.00 -3.78 -10.68
C ARG A 54 7.49 -3.68 -10.86
N VAL A 55 7.01 -2.51 -11.26
CA VAL A 55 5.58 -2.19 -11.42
C VAL A 55 5.23 -1.87 -12.87
N GLU A 56 6.06 -2.31 -13.81
CA GLU A 56 5.89 -2.07 -15.24
C GLU A 56 4.49 -2.49 -15.71
N GLY A 57 3.82 -1.60 -16.45
CA GLY A 57 2.48 -1.81 -16.97
C GLY A 57 1.35 -1.58 -15.96
N THR A 58 1.67 -1.21 -14.71
CA THR A 58 0.67 -0.91 -13.67
C THR A 58 0.77 0.52 -13.16
N LEU A 59 1.96 0.98 -12.78
CA LEU A 59 2.18 2.35 -12.31
C LEU A 59 3.12 3.11 -13.25
N ASN A 60 2.92 4.41 -13.35
CA ASN A 60 3.86 5.32 -13.98
C ASN A 60 4.86 5.90 -12.96
N ALA A 61 5.92 6.57 -13.43
CA ALA A 61 6.98 7.08 -12.56
C ALA A 61 6.51 8.11 -11.53
N GLU A 62 5.49 8.92 -11.85
CA GLU A 62 4.91 9.90 -10.92
C GLU A 62 4.14 9.19 -9.79
N GLU A 63 3.40 8.14 -10.12
CA GLU A 63 2.67 7.30 -9.17
C GLU A 63 3.62 6.49 -8.27
N VAL A 64 4.75 6.03 -8.81
CA VAL A 64 5.81 5.41 -8.01
C VAL A 64 6.37 6.41 -7.01
N LEU A 65 6.65 7.64 -7.44
CA LEU A 65 7.15 8.70 -6.56
C LEU A 65 6.13 9.04 -5.46
N ALA A 66 4.84 9.09 -5.79
CA ALA A 66 3.76 9.35 -4.84
C ALA A 66 3.63 8.25 -3.77
N CYS A 67 4.09 7.03 -4.04
CA CYS A 67 4.11 5.95 -3.05
C CYS A 67 5.28 6.05 -2.04
N LEU A 68 6.24 6.93 -2.28
CA LEU A 68 7.42 7.12 -1.43
C LEU A 68 7.27 8.24 -0.39
N VAL A 69 6.15 8.98 -0.43
CA VAL A 69 5.82 10.13 0.43
C VAL A 69 4.66 9.83 1.35
#